data_AF-A0A533YWR5-F1
#
_entry.id   AF-A0A533YWR5-F1
#
_cell.length_a   1.000
_cell.length_b   1.000
_cell.length_c   1.000
_cell.angle_alpha   90.00
_cell.angle_beta   90.00
_cell.angle_gamma   90.00
#
_symmetry.space_group_name_H-M   'P 1'
#
loop_
_entity.id
_entity.type
_entity.pdbx_description
1 polymer ?
#
loop_
_entity_poly.entity_id
_entity_poly.type
_entity_poly.pdbx_seq_one_letter_code
_entity_poly.pdbx_strand_id
1 'polypeptide(L)'
;GATHGLMAGHVAPEAAKKGPIAALKSGDIIVFDVPARTLNVELPQREIKARLSKWKPPVPRYTSGVMAKYARHVSSASEGAVMS
;
A
#
# COMPACT_ATOMS: atom_id res chain seq x y z
N GLY A 1 4.51 4.00 -18.74
CA GLY A 1 3.29 3.24 -19.05
C GLY A 1 2.13 4.21 -19.03
N ALA A 2 1.62 4.57 -20.20
CA ALA A 2 0.57 5.56 -20.34
C ALA A 2 -0.79 4.85 -20.49
N THR A 3 -1.57 4.84 -19.43
CA THR A 3 -3.01 4.54 -19.48
C THR A 3 -3.77 5.86 -19.49
N HIS A 4 -4.83 5.95 -20.29
CA HIS A 4 -5.56 7.17 -20.66
C HIS A 4 -6.38 7.82 -19.52
N GLY A 5 -6.00 7.65 -18.26
CA GLY A 5 -6.75 8.13 -17.10
C GLY A 5 -5.90 8.27 -15.83
N LEU A 6 -6.55 8.58 -14.72
CA LEU A 6 -5.89 8.74 -13.41
C LEU A 6 -5.28 7.41 -12.93
N MET A 7 -3.98 7.42 -12.66
CA MET A 7 -3.24 6.27 -12.12
C MET A 7 -2.38 6.72 -10.94
N ALA A 8 -2.52 6.02 -9.81
CA ALA A 8 -1.59 6.11 -8.69
C ALA A 8 -0.84 4.79 -8.54
N GLY A 9 0.48 4.86 -8.63
CA GLY A 9 1.40 3.77 -8.31
C GLY A 9 2.29 4.13 -7.12
N HIS A 10 3.09 3.18 -6.65
CA HIS A 10 4.05 3.37 -5.54
C HIS A 10 3.42 3.92 -4.25
N VAL A 11 2.14 3.61 -4.00
CA VAL A 11 1.45 3.99 -2.76
C VAL A 11 2.20 3.38 -1.58
N ALA A 12 2.66 4.25 -0.67
CA ALA A 12 3.44 3.89 0.49
C ALA A 12 2.80 4.47 1.77
N PRO A 13 2.84 3.76 2.91
CA PRO A 13 3.33 2.39 3.07
C PRO A 13 2.47 1.36 2.33
N GLU A 14 3.10 0.29 1.84
CA GLU A 14 2.42 -0.77 1.10
C GLU A 14 1.49 -1.60 2.00
N ALA A 15 0.58 -2.36 1.38
CA ALA A 15 -0.35 -3.20 2.13
C ALA A 15 0.39 -4.22 3.02
N ALA A 16 1.43 -4.87 2.51
CA ALA A 16 2.22 -5.86 3.25
C ALA A 16 2.86 -5.31 4.55
N LYS A 17 3.08 -4.00 4.63
CA LYS A 17 3.65 -3.29 5.79
C LYS A 17 2.59 -2.59 6.65
N LYS A 18 1.31 -2.99 6.56
CA LYS A 18 0.17 -2.37 7.29
C LYS A 18 -0.08 -0.91 6.93
N GLY A 19 0.23 -0.49 5.70
CA GLY A 19 -0.13 0.84 5.23
C GLY A 19 -1.66 1.04 5.12
N PRO A 20 -2.15 2.29 5.02
CA PRO A 20 -3.58 2.58 4.96
C PRO A 20 -4.33 1.83 3.84
N ILE A 21 -3.65 1.56 2.72
CA ILE A 21 -4.20 0.80 1.59
C ILE A 21 -4.63 -0.63 1.99
N ALA A 22 -4.03 -1.22 3.05
CA ALA A 22 -4.44 -2.52 3.58
C ALA A 22 -5.82 -2.52 4.26
N ALA A 23 -6.33 -1.34 4.65
CA ALA A 23 -7.62 -1.19 5.33
C ALA A 23 -8.80 -1.07 4.37
N LEU A 24 -8.54 -0.88 3.08
CA LEU A 24 -9.57 -0.65 2.07
C LEU A 24 -10.40 -1.91 1.82
N LYS A 25 -11.68 -1.71 1.52
CA LYS A 25 -12.66 -2.73 1.17
C LYS A 25 -13.43 -2.27 -0.06
N SER A 26 -14.03 -3.23 -0.77
CA SER A 26 -14.93 -2.93 -1.88
C SER A 26 -16.06 -2.01 -1.42
N GLY A 27 -16.28 -0.93 -2.18
CA GLY A 27 -17.29 0.08 -1.88
C GLY A 27 -16.79 1.28 -1.08
N ASP A 28 -15.55 1.28 -0.58
CA ASP A 28 -14.96 2.51 -0.01
C ASP A 28 -14.73 3.55 -1.12
N ILE A 29 -15.00 4.83 -0.81
CA ILE A 29 -14.82 5.94 -1.75
C ILE A 29 -13.39 6.47 -1.67
N ILE A 30 -12.73 6.54 -2.82
CA ILE A 30 -11.38 7.07 -2.98
C ILE A 30 -11.44 8.42 -3.70
N VAL A 31 -10.82 9.43 -3.12
CA VAL A 31 -10.81 10.80 -3.62
C VAL A 31 -9.42 11.13 -4.14
N PHE A 32 -9.35 11.40 -5.44
CA PHE A 32 -8.16 11.95 -6.11
C PHE A 32 -8.32 13.46 -6.21
N ASP A 33 -7.55 14.20 -5.41
CA ASP A 33 -7.45 15.65 -5.50
C ASP A 33 -6.12 16.01 -6.17
N VAL A 34 -6.17 16.25 -7.49
CA VAL A 34 -4.98 16.59 -8.29
C VAL A 34 -4.40 17.95 -7.92
N PRO A 35 -5.21 19.04 -7.75
CA PRO A 35 -4.70 20.32 -7.26
C PRO A 35 -3.99 20.21 -5.91
N ALA A 36 -4.58 19.52 -4.94
CA ALA A 36 -3.98 19.36 -3.61
C ALA A 36 -2.88 18.30 -3.56
N ARG A 37 -2.70 17.51 -4.63
CA ARG A 37 -1.80 16.36 -4.71
C ARG A 37 -2.06 15.34 -3.60
N THR A 38 -3.32 15.10 -3.30
CA THR A 38 -3.73 14.14 -2.26
C THR A 38 -4.51 12.97 -2.83
N LEU A 39 -4.32 11.81 -2.21
CA LEU A 39 -5.09 10.60 -2.44
C LEU A 39 -5.67 10.16 -1.10
N ASN A 40 -6.97 10.37 -0.92
CA ASN A 40 -7.66 10.11 0.33
C ASN A 40 -8.71 9.02 0.16
N VAL A 41 -9.11 8.43 1.28
CA VAL A 41 -10.30 7.59 1.37
C VAL A 41 -11.30 8.30 2.26
N GLU A 42 -12.59 8.28 1.91
CA GLU A 42 -13.67 8.83 2.73
C GLU A 42 -13.99 7.92 3.93
N LEU A 43 -12.99 7.67 4.76
CA LEU A 43 -13.10 6.90 5.99
C LEU A 43 -12.48 7.68 7.15
N PRO A 44 -13.16 7.75 8.31
CA PRO A 44 -12.56 8.29 9.51
C PRO A 44 -11.31 7.50 9.92
N GLN A 45 -10.29 8.17 10.45
CA GLN A 45 -9.06 7.50 10.92
C GLN A 45 -9.32 6.36 11.92
N ARG A 46 -10.36 6.49 12.77
CA ARG A 46 -10.76 5.43 13.72
C ARG A 46 -11.14 4.13 13.01
N GLU A 47 -11.82 4.22 11.87
CA GLU A 47 -12.27 3.07 11.08
C GLU A 47 -11.07 2.40 10.41
N ILE A 48 -10.16 3.20 9.84
CA ILE A 48 -8.89 2.71 9.28
C ILE A 48 -8.10 1.93 10.34
N LYS A 49 -7.92 2.51 11.54
CA LYS A 49 -7.23 1.85 12.66
C LYS A 49 -7.94 0.56 13.09
N ALA A 50 -9.27 0.56 13.18
CA ALA A 50 -10.06 -0.61 13.55
C ALA A 50 -10.00 -1.74 12.50
N ARG A 51 -9.88 -1.40 11.22
CA ARG A 51 -9.68 -2.38 10.15
C ARG A 51 -8.25 -2.94 10.16
N LEU A 52 -7.25 -2.08 10.35
CA LEU A 52 -5.84 -2.49 10.45
C LEU A 52 -5.56 -3.37 11.68
N SER A 53 -6.27 -3.20 12.79
CA SER A 53 -6.09 -4.07 13.97
C SER A 53 -6.49 -5.51 13.71
N LYS A 54 -7.41 -5.74 12.77
CA LYS A 54 -7.86 -7.07 12.31
C LYS A 54 -7.07 -7.58 11.11
N TRP A 55 -6.22 -6.75 10.52
CA TRP A 55 -5.48 -7.08 9.31
C TRP A 55 -4.32 -8.02 9.61
N LYS A 56 -4.22 -9.10 8.84
CA LYS A 56 -3.11 -10.05 8.87
C LYS A 56 -2.39 -10.00 7.53
N PRO A 57 -1.04 -9.89 7.52
CA PRO A 57 -0.28 -9.91 6.28
C PRO A 57 -0.50 -11.24 5.54
N PRO A 58 -0.57 -11.21 4.20
CA PRO A 58 -0.64 -12.43 3.41
C PRO A 58 0.65 -13.25 3.61
N VAL A 59 0.51 -14.58 3.54
CA VAL A 59 1.66 -15.48 3.60
C VAL A 59 2.58 -15.21 2.40
N PRO A 60 3.91 -15.04 2.61
CA PRO A 60 4.84 -14.83 1.52
C PRO A 60 4.77 -15.97 0.50
N ARG A 61 4.60 -15.63 -0.78
CA ARG A 61 4.59 -16.62 -1.88
C ARG A 61 5.91 -17.38 -2.01
N TYR A 62 7.01 -16.72 -1.66
CA TYR A 62 8.36 -17.28 -1.71
C TYR A 62 8.96 -17.20 -0.31
N THR A 63 9.25 -18.36 0.27
CA THR A 63 9.87 -18.49 1.59
C THR A 63 11.38 -18.76 1.52
N SER A 64 11.90 -19.11 0.34
CA SER A 64 13.32 -19.33 0.08
C SER A 64 13.77 -18.72 -1.26
N GLY A 65 15.09 -18.75 -1.51
CA GLY A 65 15.69 -18.22 -2.74
C GLY A 65 15.77 -16.69 -2.80
N VAL A 66 16.04 -16.17 -3.99
CA VAL A 66 16.32 -14.74 -4.21
C VAL A 66 15.14 -13.84 -3.82
N MET A 67 13.90 -14.28 -4.07
CA MET A 67 12.70 -13.49 -3.75
C MET A 67 12.42 -13.41 -2.25
N ALA A 68 12.76 -14.46 -1.50
CA ALA A 68 12.69 -14.42 -0.03
C ALA A 68 13.80 -13.54 0.58
N LYS A 69 14.96 -13.43 -0.07
CA LYS A 69 15.98 -12.43 0.31
C LYS A 69 15.49 -11.02 -0.01
N TYR A 70 14.99 -10.79 -1.22
CA TYR A 70 14.46 -9.50 -1.65
C TYR A 70 13.37 -8.98 -0.70
N ALA A 71 12.33 -9.78 -0.43
CA ALA A 71 11.22 -9.40 0.44
C ALA A 71 11.65 -9.05 1.88
N ARG A 72 12.78 -9.58 2.35
CA ARG A 72 13.35 -9.27 3.67
C ARG A 72 14.16 -7.98 3.70
N HIS A 73 14.80 -7.61 2.59
CA HIS A 73 15.82 -6.56 2.53
C HIS A 73 15.41 -5.32 1.73
N VAL A 74 14.32 -5.38 0.98
CA VAL A 74 13.84 -4.25 0.18
C VAL A 74 13.30 -3.12 1.07
N SER A 75 13.73 -1.89 0.79
CA SER A 75 13.21 -0.68 1.41
C SER A 75 11.85 -0.25 0.82
N SER A 76 11.25 0.81 1.37
CA SER A 76 9.98 1.33 0.86
C SER A 76 10.11 1.78 -0.60
N ALA A 77 9.02 1.68 -1.38
CA ALA A 77 8.97 2.27 -2.72
C ALA A 77 9.24 3.79 -2.70
N SER A 78 8.91 4.48 -1.60
CA SER A 78 9.25 5.90 -1.40
C SER A 78 10.75 6.16 -1.26
N GLU A 79 11.54 5.15 -0.95
CA GLU A 79 13.00 5.20 -0.78
C GLU A 79 13.74 4.57 -1.97
N GLY A 80 13.01 4.27 -3.05
CA GLY A 80 13.58 3.69 -4.27
C GLY A 80 13.70 2.17 -4.27
N ALA A 81 13.11 1.47 -3.27
CA ALA A 81 13.14 0.00 -3.18
C ALA A 81 14.58 -0.58 -3.24
N VAL A 82 15.53 0.12 -2.63
CA VAL A 82 16.91 -0.33 -2.53
C VAL A 82 17.02 -1.50 -1.56
N MET A 83 17.96 -2.41 -1.84
CA MET A 83 18.28 -3.51 -0.92
C MET A 83 19.41 -3.09 0.01
N SER A 84 19.18 -3.20 1.32
CA SER A 84 20.19 -3.01 2.37
C SER A 84 20.40 -4.29 3.19
#